data_AF-A0A0D2D8L8-F1
#
_entry.id   AF-A0A0D2D8L8-F1
#
_cell.length_a   1.000
_cell.length_b   1.000
_cell.length_c   1.000
_cell.angle_alpha   90.00
_cell.angle_beta   90.00
_cell.angle_gamma   90.00
#
_symmetry.space_group_name_H-M   'P 1'
#
loop_
_entity.id
_entity.type
_entity.pdbx_description
1 polymer ?
#
loop_
_entity_poly.entity_id
_entity_poly.type
_entity_poly.pdbx_seq_one_letter_code
_entity_poly.pdbx_strand_id
1 'polypeptide(L)'
;MARNYRFQPMDKVVNLSVHIFLVGQQVGVEATSKDRDVDDASQAESAVMGLNPSVAIARSQSAVTGQQETLPEAVLSNCFGGKSTYDRNISGTMAPSLLHPAKKPEALNAPPGASCKVHIIDGTARVTAPTDLFMTPPIHGHTQMTVPAVSFLVEQVSSGRKILFDLGLRKDWQSHPPAVQSLISGPGWAFHIPKNVNEVLEENGVDVKGGAIEAVVWSHWHFDHTGDVSQFPPSTALITGPGVREAFFPTYPENEKSPLLSSDFANRDHIELDFDGRSRFRIGGLRAIDHFGDGSFYLLDAPGHAIGHTCGLARVTSTREGDPEDTFIFMGGDTAHHGGEFRPTEYLPLPAEISPSPHVSKYASVCPGHLFEAIHPRKKGVDPYYDLSTHVAHDLQEAKRSVERMQVFDATDNVLVIIAHDPTVLDKASGLEWFPHGTVKNWKAANAAENVRWMFLRDFVAAVENVAA
;
A
#
# COMPACT_ATOMS: atom_id res chain seq x y z
N MET A 1 -24.26 -4.44 -55.45
CA MET A 1 -25.15 -3.83 -54.43
C MET A 1 -24.27 -3.40 -53.27
N ALA A 2 -23.86 -2.13 -53.27
CA ALA A 2 -23.10 -1.52 -52.18
C ALA A 2 -24.08 -1.00 -51.13
N ARG A 3 -23.82 -1.24 -49.84
CA ARG A 3 -24.47 -0.55 -48.72
C ARG A 3 -23.41 0.25 -47.98
N ASN A 4 -23.58 1.57 -48.05
CA ASN A 4 -22.81 2.57 -47.33
C ASN A 4 -23.10 2.48 -45.83
N TYR A 5 -22.06 2.37 -45.01
CA TYR A 5 -22.10 2.83 -43.62
C TYR A 5 -21.25 4.10 -43.51
N ARG A 6 -21.92 5.21 -43.25
CA ARG A 6 -21.28 6.49 -42.88
C ARG A 6 -20.75 6.35 -41.46
N PHE A 7 -19.43 6.39 -41.31
CA PHE A 7 -18.77 6.68 -40.04
C PHE A 7 -18.98 8.17 -39.70
N GLN A 8 -19.41 8.45 -38.47
CA GLN A 8 -19.29 9.78 -37.88
C GLN A 8 -17.95 9.86 -37.14
N PRO A 9 -17.19 10.97 -37.26
CA PRO A 9 -16.00 11.18 -36.46
C PRO A 9 -16.41 11.55 -35.02
N MET A 10 -15.95 10.78 -34.05
CA MET A 10 -15.95 11.17 -32.63
C MET A 10 -14.71 12.03 -32.40
N ASP A 11 -14.85 13.33 -32.62
CA ASP A 11 -13.90 14.31 -32.10
C ASP A 11 -14.12 14.47 -30.59
N LYS A 12 -13.40 13.69 -29.79
CA LYS A 12 -13.14 13.99 -28.37
C LYS A 12 -11.70 13.67 -28.04
N VAL A 13 -10.82 14.60 -28.40
CA VAL A 13 -9.52 14.74 -27.73
C VAL A 13 -9.82 15.18 -26.30
N VAL A 14 -9.68 14.25 -25.35
CA VAL A 14 -9.75 14.56 -23.93
C VAL A 14 -8.45 15.27 -23.56
N ASN A 15 -8.51 16.60 -23.45
CA ASN A 15 -7.43 17.38 -22.86
C ASN A 15 -7.33 17.02 -21.37
N LEU A 16 -6.28 16.29 -20.99
CA LEU A 16 -5.85 16.16 -19.61
C LEU A 16 -5.25 17.50 -19.18
N SER A 17 -6.10 18.45 -18.81
CA SER A 17 -5.67 19.72 -18.22
C SER A 17 -5.70 19.58 -16.71
N VAL A 18 -4.56 19.16 -16.14
CA VAL A 18 -4.26 19.34 -14.72
C VAL A 18 -4.34 20.85 -14.44
N HIS A 19 -5.45 21.30 -13.84
CA HIS A 19 -5.60 22.69 -13.44
C HIS A 19 -4.78 22.91 -12.16
N ILE A 20 -3.54 23.36 -12.35
CA ILE A 20 -2.69 23.86 -11.28
C ILE A 20 -3.18 25.25 -10.90
N PHE A 21 -3.77 25.40 -9.70
CA PHE A 21 -4.01 26.71 -9.11
C PHE A 21 -2.69 27.30 -8.61
N LEU A 22 -2.12 28.23 -9.38
CA LEU A 22 -1.09 29.13 -8.88
C LEU A 22 -1.75 30.25 -8.08
N VAL A 23 -1.66 30.18 -6.75
CA VAL A 23 -1.92 31.34 -5.89
C VAL A 23 -0.73 32.30 -6.05
N GLY A 24 -0.89 33.28 -6.95
CA GLY A 24 0.10 34.33 -7.16
C GLY A 24 0.14 35.30 -5.98
N GLN A 25 1.26 35.30 -5.25
CA GLN A 25 1.71 36.48 -4.51
C GLN A 25 2.09 37.58 -5.52
N GLN A 26 1.42 38.71 -5.45
CA GLN A 26 1.76 39.90 -6.23
C GLN A 26 3.01 40.55 -5.65
N VAL A 27 4.10 40.52 -6.42
CA VAL A 27 5.27 41.39 -6.25
C VAL A 27 4.93 42.74 -6.90
N GLY A 28 5.06 43.82 -6.12
CA GLY A 28 4.81 45.18 -6.57
C GLY A 28 5.88 45.69 -7.54
N VAL A 29 5.43 46.44 -8.54
CA VAL A 29 6.24 47.36 -9.35
C VAL A 29 5.50 48.69 -9.38
N GLU A 30 6.19 49.75 -8.98
CA GLU A 30 5.73 51.15 -8.97
C GLU A 30 5.50 51.72 -10.37
N ALA A 31 4.44 52.53 -10.52
CA ALA A 31 4.44 53.78 -11.29
C ALA A 31 3.17 54.62 -11.05
N THR A 32 3.34 55.71 -10.29
CA THR A 32 2.75 57.06 -10.39
C THR A 32 1.36 57.28 -11.03
N SER A 33 0.40 57.82 -10.25
CA SER A 33 0.03 59.26 -10.27
C SER A 33 -1.27 59.60 -9.49
N LYS A 34 -1.16 60.73 -8.75
CA LYS A 34 -2.14 61.77 -8.40
C LYS A 34 -3.36 61.51 -7.49
N ASP A 35 -3.31 62.26 -6.38
CA ASP A 35 -4.34 63.18 -5.84
C ASP A 35 -5.63 62.60 -5.23
N ARG A 36 -5.69 62.48 -3.89
CA ARG A 36 -6.34 63.45 -2.96
C ARG A 36 -6.74 62.81 -1.61
N ASP A 37 -6.43 63.56 -0.55
CA ASP A 37 -7.16 63.78 0.72
C ASP A 37 -7.46 62.56 1.65
N VAL A 38 -7.39 62.59 2.99
CA VAL A 38 -6.86 63.44 4.09
C VAL A 38 -7.35 62.72 5.39
N ASP A 39 -6.59 62.81 6.50
CA ASP A 39 -6.95 62.56 7.92
C ASP A 39 -7.15 61.10 8.43
N ASP A 40 -6.71 60.67 9.63
CA ASP A 40 -5.89 61.23 10.70
C ASP A 40 -5.42 60.12 11.70
N ALA A 41 -4.27 60.39 12.30
CA ALA A 41 -3.55 59.97 13.51
C ALA A 41 -3.79 58.67 14.35
N SER A 42 -2.61 58.17 14.79
CA SER A 42 -2.16 57.84 16.18
C SER A 42 -2.20 56.37 16.63
N GLN A 43 -1.31 55.89 17.52
CA GLN A 43 0.14 56.00 17.76
C GLN A 43 0.48 54.99 18.88
N ALA A 44 1.79 54.70 19.04
CA ALA A 44 2.50 54.10 20.19
C ALA A 44 2.48 52.56 20.33
N GLU A 45 3.58 51.79 20.21
CA GLU A 45 4.97 51.81 20.72
C GLU A 45 5.24 51.22 22.13
N SER A 46 6.40 50.54 22.18
CA SER A 46 7.21 50.00 23.29
C SER A 46 6.84 48.59 23.80
N ALA A 47 7.65 47.52 23.72
CA ALA A 47 9.11 47.24 23.82
C ALA A 47 9.58 46.79 25.23
N VAL A 48 10.70 46.04 25.22
CA VAL A 48 11.60 45.56 26.31
C VAL A 48 11.50 44.04 26.54
N MET A 49 12.37 43.20 25.95
CA MET A 49 13.79 42.84 26.27
C MET A 49 14.04 42.12 27.61
N GLY A 50 14.73 40.97 27.55
CA GLY A 50 15.73 40.63 28.58
C GLY A 50 15.92 39.17 29.04
N LEU A 51 16.72 38.39 28.29
CA LEU A 51 17.87 37.56 28.73
C LEU A 51 17.73 36.35 29.73
N ASN A 52 17.99 35.14 29.20
CA ASN A 52 18.90 34.01 29.59
C ASN A 52 19.60 33.98 30.99
N PRO A 53 20.07 32.80 31.53
CA PRO A 53 20.69 31.68 30.77
C PRO A 53 20.49 30.22 31.28
N SER A 54 20.98 29.28 30.46
CA SER A 54 21.23 27.84 30.71
C SER A 54 22.32 27.56 31.78
N VAL A 55 22.37 26.33 32.32
CA VAL A 55 23.60 25.47 32.51
C VAL A 55 23.32 24.14 33.28
N ALA A 56 23.96 23.07 32.77
CA ALA A 56 24.49 21.80 33.36
C ALA A 56 23.61 20.66 33.95
N ILE A 57 23.55 19.58 33.16
CA ILE A 57 24.12 18.22 33.37
C ILE A 57 24.54 17.82 34.81
N ALA A 58 23.96 16.71 35.31
CA ALA A 58 24.65 15.77 36.21
C ALA A 58 24.24 14.32 35.90
N ARG A 59 25.25 13.48 35.62
CA ARG A 59 25.17 12.02 35.53
C ARG A 59 25.08 11.42 36.93
N SER A 60 24.33 10.34 37.11
CA SER A 60 24.68 9.31 38.10
C SER A 60 24.48 7.92 37.51
N GLN A 61 25.59 7.19 37.45
CA GLN A 61 25.63 5.74 37.26
C GLN A 61 25.47 5.11 38.66
N SER A 62 24.68 4.06 38.77
CA SER A 62 24.93 3.03 39.78
C SER A 62 24.67 1.67 39.15
N ALA A 63 25.73 0.88 39.08
CA ALA A 63 25.70 -0.54 38.78
C ALA A 63 25.43 -1.28 40.10
N VAL A 64 24.54 -2.27 40.07
CA VAL A 64 24.57 -3.38 41.02
C VAL A 64 24.42 -4.67 40.24
N THR A 65 25.41 -5.52 40.48
CA THR A 65 25.69 -6.87 40.00
C THR A 65 24.87 -7.94 40.70
N GLY A 66 24.73 -9.08 40.03
CA GLY A 66 24.45 -10.40 40.64
C GLY A 66 22.98 -10.82 40.46
N GLN A 67 22.65 -12.08 40.20
CA GLN A 67 23.45 -13.30 40.13
C GLN A 67 22.59 -14.33 39.39
N GLN A 68 23.26 -15.15 38.59
CA GLN A 68 22.71 -16.26 37.84
C GLN A 68 22.74 -17.49 38.75
N GLU A 69 21.59 -18.10 39.01
CA GLU A 69 21.50 -19.44 39.61
C GLU A 69 20.74 -20.39 38.68
N THR A 70 21.43 -21.46 38.33
CA THR A 70 20.99 -22.62 37.57
C THR A 70 20.68 -23.78 38.52
N LEU A 71 20.06 -24.83 37.96
CA LEU A 71 19.95 -26.25 38.39
C LEU A 71 18.55 -26.68 38.90
N PRO A 72 18.19 -27.98 38.82
CA PRO A 72 18.38 -28.93 37.71
C PRO A 72 17.12 -29.79 37.42
N GLU A 73 17.15 -30.53 36.30
CA GLU A 73 16.29 -31.68 36.03
C GLU A 73 16.62 -32.88 36.96
N ALA A 74 15.61 -33.61 37.44
CA ALA A 74 15.51 -35.09 37.33
C ALA A 74 14.41 -35.71 38.25
N VAL A 75 13.51 -36.48 37.60
CA VAL A 75 12.96 -37.80 37.99
C VAL A 75 11.99 -37.89 39.18
N LEU A 76 10.76 -38.32 38.91
CA LEU A 76 10.18 -39.57 39.47
C LEU A 76 8.86 -39.93 38.77
N SER A 77 8.73 -41.21 38.41
CA SER A 77 7.55 -41.80 37.79
C SER A 77 6.58 -42.41 38.83
N ASN A 78 5.37 -42.64 38.34
CA ASN A 78 4.39 -43.68 38.69
C ASN A 78 3.19 -43.37 39.61
N CYS A 79 2.04 -43.77 39.02
CA CYS A 79 0.76 -44.19 39.61
C CYS A 79 -0.22 -43.10 40.04
N PHE A 80 -1.30 -42.88 39.28
CA PHE A 80 -2.57 -43.63 39.38
C PHE A 80 -3.52 -43.21 38.24
N GLY A 81 -4.28 -44.19 37.73
CA GLY A 81 -5.16 -44.02 36.57
C GLY A 81 -6.41 -43.21 36.84
N GLY A 82 -6.87 -42.54 35.79
CA GLY A 82 -8.19 -41.93 35.68
C GLY A 82 -8.46 -41.60 34.22
N LYS A 83 -9.38 -42.35 33.60
CA LYS A 83 -9.86 -42.06 32.24
C LYS A 83 -10.46 -40.64 32.22
N SER A 84 -9.90 -39.77 31.41
CA SER A 84 -10.55 -38.56 30.94
C SER A 84 -10.08 -38.28 29.53
N THR A 85 -10.95 -38.54 28.56
CA THR A 85 -10.79 -38.11 27.18
C THR A 85 -10.96 -36.60 27.14
N TYR A 86 -9.87 -35.87 27.37
CA TYR A 86 -9.75 -34.47 26.99
C TYR A 86 -9.10 -34.43 25.61
N ASP A 87 -9.93 -34.34 24.57
CA ASP A 87 -9.49 -33.82 23.28
C ASP A 87 -8.99 -32.40 23.50
N ARG A 88 -7.67 -32.23 23.51
CA ARG A 88 -7.04 -30.91 23.41
C ARG A 88 -7.13 -30.45 21.96
N ASN A 89 -8.27 -29.87 21.60
CA ASN A 89 -8.31 -28.90 20.52
C ASN A 89 -7.61 -27.62 21.01
N ILE A 90 -6.30 -27.55 20.82
CA ILE A 90 -5.55 -26.28 20.87
C ILE A 90 -5.43 -25.82 19.41
N SER A 91 -6.44 -25.08 18.97
CA SER A 91 -6.40 -24.19 17.80
C SER A 91 -7.75 -23.47 17.77
N GLY A 92 -7.80 -22.28 18.35
CA GLY A 92 -9.01 -21.50 18.45
C GLY A 92 -8.66 -20.11 18.92
N THR A 93 -7.98 -19.33 18.08
CA THR A 93 -8.11 -17.89 18.17
C THR A 93 -9.60 -17.58 18.02
N MET A 94 -10.26 -17.18 19.11
CA MET A 94 -11.65 -16.71 19.00
C MET A 94 -11.65 -15.50 18.09
N ALA A 95 -12.56 -15.48 17.10
CA ALA A 95 -12.71 -14.34 16.20
C ALA A 95 -12.89 -13.07 17.04
N PRO A 96 -12.25 -11.95 16.65
CA PRO A 96 -12.32 -10.71 17.40
C PRO A 96 -13.77 -10.29 17.56
N SER A 97 -14.15 -9.89 18.79
CA SER A 97 -15.46 -9.29 19.03
C SER A 97 -15.56 -8.01 18.23
N LEU A 98 -16.60 -7.85 17.41
CA LEU A 98 -16.81 -6.67 16.57
C LEU A 98 -17.79 -5.69 17.22
N LEU A 99 -17.64 -4.38 16.95
CA LEU A 99 -18.60 -3.36 17.44
C LEU A 99 -19.96 -3.47 16.76
N HIS A 100 -19.98 -3.97 15.52
CA HIS A 100 -21.20 -4.17 14.72
C HIS A 100 -21.24 -5.60 14.17
N PRO A 101 -22.43 -6.15 13.89
CA PRO A 101 -22.55 -7.42 13.20
C PRO A 101 -21.94 -7.36 11.79
N ALA A 102 -21.05 -8.31 11.48
CA ALA A 102 -20.49 -8.47 10.14
C ALA A 102 -21.47 -9.16 9.18
N LYS A 103 -21.54 -8.66 7.95
CA LYS A 103 -22.13 -9.39 6.83
C LYS A 103 -21.14 -10.41 6.27
N LYS A 104 -21.66 -11.45 5.63
CA LYS A 104 -20.81 -12.43 4.94
C LYS A 104 -20.40 -11.88 3.56
N PRO A 105 -19.11 -11.80 3.23
CA PRO A 105 -18.67 -11.42 1.90
C PRO A 105 -19.07 -12.47 0.86
N GLU A 106 -19.17 -12.03 -0.40
CA GLU A 106 -19.35 -12.94 -1.54
C GLU A 106 -18.16 -13.92 -1.65
N ALA A 107 -18.41 -15.13 -2.14
CA ALA A 107 -17.34 -16.10 -2.34
C ALA A 107 -16.40 -15.64 -3.48
N LEU A 108 -15.08 -15.75 -3.26
CA LEU A 108 -14.10 -15.32 -4.26
C LEU A 108 -14.07 -16.20 -5.51
N ASN A 109 -14.45 -17.48 -5.40
CA ASN A 109 -14.48 -18.44 -6.51
C ASN A 109 -13.14 -18.61 -7.27
N ALA A 110 -12.01 -18.55 -6.56
CA ALA A 110 -10.70 -18.84 -7.13
C ALA A 110 -10.61 -20.33 -7.58
N PRO A 111 -10.21 -20.64 -8.83
CA PRO A 111 -10.05 -22.01 -9.28
C PRO A 111 -8.97 -22.74 -8.47
N PRO A 112 -9.11 -24.05 -8.17
CA PRO A 112 -8.07 -24.77 -7.44
C PRO A 112 -6.76 -24.83 -8.25
N GLY A 113 -5.61 -24.65 -7.59
CA GLY A 113 -4.30 -24.51 -8.26
C GLY A 113 -3.11 -24.82 -7.35
N ALA A 114 -1.90 -24.76 -7.90
CA ALA A 114 -0.64 -24.87 -7.19
C ALA A 114 -0.37 -23.63 -6.31
N SER A 115 0.57 -23.71 -5.37
CA SER A 115 1.04 -22.52 -4.63
C SER A 115 2.30 -21.89 -5.27
N CYS A 116 2.53 -20.61 -4.99
CA CYS A 116 3.78 -19.91 -5.29
C CYS A 116 4.44 -19.41 -4.00
N LYS A 117 5.74 -19.15 -4.05
CA LYS A 117 6.42 -18.42 -2.97
C LYS A 117 6.28 -16.93 -3.23
N VAL A 118 5.94 -16.18 -2.19
CA VAL A 118 5.87 -14.72 -2.24
C VAL A 118 6.75 -14.15 -1.14
N HIS A 119 7.60 -13.21 -1.52
CA HIS A 119 8.31 -12.36 -0.57
C HIS A 119 7.81 -10.93 -0.69
N ILE A 120 7.57 -10.27 0.44
CA ILE A 120 7.48 -8.80 0.51
C ILE A 120 8.90 -8.25 0.44
N ILE A 121 9.16 -7.27 -0.40
CA ILE A 121 10.43 -6.56 -0.50
C ILE A 121 10.22 -5.15 0.06
N ASP A 122 10.96 -4.82 1.11
CA ASP A 122 11.20 -3.42 1.45
C ASP A 122 12.16 -2.83 0.42
N GLY A 123 11.61 -2.14 -0.58
CA GLY A 123 12.38 -1.46 -1.63
C GLY A 123 13.18 -0.26 -1.12
N THR A 124 13.21 -0.01 0.20
CA THR A 124 13.88 1.09 0.90
C THR A 124 13.29 2.48 0.66
N ALA A 125 12.35 2.60 -0.29
CA ALA A 125 11.65 3.84 -0.54
C ALA A 125 10.79 4.24 0.68
N ARG A 126 10.90 5.50 1.08
CA ARG A 126 10.01 6.18 2.01
C ARG A 126 9.58 7.50 1.37
N VAL A 127 8.27 7.66 1.21
CA VAL A 127 7.63 8.82 0.60
C VAL A 127 6.82 9.52 1.67
N THR A 128 7.09 10.81 1.87
CA THR A 128 6.18 11.68 2.62
C THR A 128 5.35 12.47 1.64
N ALA A 129 4.03 12.49 1.83
CA ALA A 129 3.11 13.25 1.00
C ALA A 129 1.93 13.83 1.80
N PRO A 130 1.32 14.94 1.36
CA PRO A 130 0.08 15.47 1.95
C PRO A 130 -1.08 14.50 1.78
N THR A 131 -1.88 14.28 2.83
CA THR A 131 -3.00 13.32 2.79
C THR A 131 -4.16 13.79 1.90
N ASP A 132 -4.41 15.09 1.83
CA ASP A 132 -5.53 15.70 1.10
C ASP A 132 -5.46 15.49 -0.42
N LEU A 133 -4.25 15.23 -0.96
CA LEU A 133 -4.09 14.85 -2.35
C LEU A 133 -4.74 13.48 -2.65
N PHE A 134 -4.72 12.56 -1.70
CA PHE A 134 -5.10 11.15 -1.91
C PHE A 134 -6.44 10.79 -1.31
N MET A 135 -6.81 11.39 -0.17
CA MET A 135 -7.94 10.93 0.63
C MET A 135 -8.69 12.08 1.32
N THR A 136 -10.00 11.90 1.53
CA THR A 136 -10.91 12.88 2.14
C THR A 136 -11.98 12.18 2.97
N PRO A 137 -12.57 12.77 4.04
CA PRO A 137 -12.32 14.09 4.61
C PRO A 137 -11.04 14.12 5.45
N PRO A 138 -10.43 15.29 5.71
CA PRO A 138 -9.33 15.42 6.65
C PRO A 138 -9.69 14.87 8.03
N ILE A 139 -8.75 14.16 8.67
CA ILE A 139 -8.86 13.69 10.05
C ILE A 139 -7.85 14.45 10.90
N HIS A 140 -8.28 14.90 12.09
CA HIS A 140 -7.45 15.72 12.97
C HIS A 140 -6.12 15.02 13.28
N GLY A 141 -5.01 15.73 13.06
CA GLY A 141 -3.66 15.23 13.29
C GLY A 141 -3.08 14.34 12.18
N HIS A 142 -3.87 13.98 11.16
CA HIS A 142 -3.40 13.21 10.00
C HIS A 142 -3.47 14.06 8.74
N THR A 143 -2.43 14.88 8.53
CA THR A 143 -2.30 15.81 7.39
C THR A 143 -1.16 15.44 6.43
N GLN A 144 -0.30 14.51 6.85
CA GLN A 144 0.78 13.94 6.05
C GLN A 144 0.84 12.44 6.32
N MET A 145 1.22 11.67 5.31
CA MET A 145 1.56 10.27 5.45
C MET A 145 3.03 10.07 5.09
N THR A 146 3.72 9.17 5.81
CA THR A 146 5.06 8.69 5.45
C THR A 146 4.97 7.19 5.22
N VAL A 147 5.04 6.78 3.96
CA VAL A 147 4.67 5.44 3.50
C VAL A 147 5.81 4.78 2.73
N PRO A 148 5.91 3.45 2.72
CA PRO A 148 6.79 2.73 1.81
C PRO A 148 6.20 2.70 0.40
N ALA A 149 6.95 2.12 -0.53
CA ALA A 149 6.41 1.54 -1.76
C ALA A 149 6.92 0.10 -1.84
N VAL A 150 6.11 -0.86 -1.37
CA VAL A 150 6.53 -2.26 -1.28
C VAL A 150 6.43 -2.98 -2.62
N SER A 151 7.37 -3.88 -2.87
CA SER A 151 7.40 -4.76 -4.05
C SER A 151 7.22 -6.21 -3.63
N PHE A 152 6.90 -7.09 -4.58
CA PHE A 152 6.80 -8.52 -4.31
C PHE A 152 7.66 -9.34 -5.27
N LEU A 153 8.41 -10.30 -4.73
CA LEU A 153 9.02 -11.37 -5.52
C LEU A 153 8.11 -12.59 -5.49
N VAL A 154 7.62 -12.99 -6.65
CA VAL A 154 6.74 -14.16 -6.83
C VAL A 154 7.48 -15.24 -7.59
N GLU A 155 7.62 -16.43 -6.98
CA GLU A 155 8.29 -17.59 -7.57
C GLU A 155 7.31 -18.75 -7.76
N GLN A 156 7.19 -19.22 -9.00
CA GLN A 156 6.51 -20.47 -9.32
C GLN A 156 7.33 -21.65 -8.79
N VAL A 157 6.80 -22.42 -7.85
CA VAL A 157 7.54 -23.49 -7.15
C VAL A 157 8.01 -24.59 -8.11
N SER A 158 7.19 -24.95 -9.09
CA SER A 158 7.44 -26.08 -10.00
C SER A 158 8.60 -25.85 -10.99
N SER A 159 8.84 -24.60 -11.38
CA SER A 159 9.81 -24.23 -12.43
C SER A 159 10.93 -23.31 -11.93
N GLY A 160 10.75 -22.67 -10.78
CA GLY A 160 11.65 -21.64 -10.26
C GLY A 160 11.57 -20.30 -11.01
N ARG A 161 10.61 -20.13 -11.95
CA ARG A 161 10.35 -18.86 -12.64
C ARG A 161 9.98 -17.78 -11.64
N LYS A 162 10.57 -16.60 -11.79
CA LYS A 162 10.41 -15.47 -10.86
C LYS A 162 9.99 -14.22 -11.60
N ILE A 163 8.97 -13.56 -11.07
CA ILE A 163 8.56 -12.24 -11.48
C ILE A 163 8.60 -11.28 -10.30
N LEU A 164 8.74 -10.00 -10.60
CA LEU A 164 8.51 -8.92 -9.65
C LEU A 164 7.16 -8.28 -9.90
N PHE A 165 6.41 -8.00 -8.85
CA PHE A 165 5.21 -7.17 -8.89
C PHE A 165 5.54 -5.84 -8.21
N ASP A 166 5.59 -4.78 -9.02
CA ASP A 166 6.15 -3.45 -8.74
C ASP A 166 7.63 -3.42 -8.37
N LEU A 167 8.24 -2.24 -8.48
CA LEU A 167 9.63 -1.96 -8.13
C LEU A 167 9.80 -0.77 -7.16
N GLY A 168 8.71 -0.23 -6.62
CA GLY A 168 8.75 0.96 -5.79
C GLY A 168 9.21 2.20 -6.56
N LEU A 169 9.87 3.13 -5.86
CA LEU A 169 10.57 4.26 -6.49
C LEU A 169 11.99 3.91 -6.92
N ARG A 170 12.46 4.59 -7.96
CA ARG A 170 13.89 4.65 -8.29
C ARG A 170 14.65 5.55 -7.31
N LYS A 171 15.89 5.17 -6.98
CA LYS A 171 16.77 5.92 -6.06
C LYS A 171 17.14 7.30 -6.58
N ASP A 172 17.26 7.42 -7.90
CA ASP A 172 17.50 8.66 -8.63
C ASP A 172 16.18 9.28 -9.08
N TRP A 173 15.19 9.38 -8.18
CA TRP A 173 13.86 9.90 -8.47
C TRP A 173 13.86 11.28 -9.16
N GLN A 174 14.93 12.07 -9.02
CA GLN A 174 15.12 13.34 -9.73
C GLN A 174 15.25 13.18 -11.26
N SER A 175 15.49 11.97 -11.75
CA SER A 175 15.57 11.66 -13.18
C SER A 175 14.22 11.29 -13.80
N HIS A 176 13.12 11.28 -13.03
CA HIS A 176 11.79 11.11 -13.62
C HIS A 176 11.48 12.23 -14.64
N PRO A 177 10.60 11.98 -15.62
CA PRO A 177 10.23 12.97 -16.62
C PRO A 177 9.70 14.28 -16.02
N PRO A 178 9.80 15.42 -16.74
CA PRO A 178 9.30 16.70 -16.25
C PRO A 178 7.84 16.68 -15.79
N ALA A 179 6.99 15.89 -16.46
CA ALA A 179 5.59 15.70 -16.07
C ALA A 179 5.47 15.16 -14.63
N VAL A 180 6.27 14.15 -14.27
CA VAL A 180 6.30 13.58 -12.92
C VAL A 180 6.95 14.57 -11.94
N GLN A 181 8.09 15.19 -12.29
CA GLN A 181 8.77 16.17 -11.43
C GLN A 181 7.84 17.31 -11.02
N SER A 182 6.98 17.78 -11.93
CA SER A 182 6.05 18.86 -11.66
C SER A 182 5.00 18.50 -10.58
N LEU A 183 4.65 17.21 -10.46
CA LEU A 183 3.72 16.71 -9.47
C LEU A 183 4.41 16.57 -8.10
N ILE A 184 5.62 16.01 -8.08
CA ILE A 184 6.29 15.58 -6.84
C ILE A 184 7.23 16.61 -6.22
N SER A 185 7.44 17.75 -6.89
CA SER A 185 8.28 18.85 -6.35
C SER A 185 7.50 19.86 -5.50
N GLY A 186 6.21 19.61 -5.24
CA GLY A 186 5.34 20.49 -4.46
C GLY A 186 5.64 20.48 -2.95
N PRO A 187 5.13 21.46 -2.19
CA PRO A 187 5.24 21.47 -0.73
C PRO A 187 4.67 20.21 -0.08
N GLY A 188 5.33 19.70 0.95
CA GLY A 188 4.89 18.53 1.71
C GLY A 188 5.35 17.18 1.15
N TRP A 189 6.00 17.17 -0.03
CA TRP A 189 6.64 15.98 -0.56
C TRP A 189 8.06 15.81 -0.03
N ALA A 190 8.42 14.60 0.36
CA ALA A 190 9.80 14.23 0.65
C ALA A 190 10.08 12.77 0.25
N PHE A 191 11.30 12.52 -0.19
CA PHE A 191 11.71 11.23 -0.76
C PHE A 191 13.01 10.76 -0.12
N HIS A 192 13.02 9.53 0.40
CA HIS A 192 14.22 8.86 0.87
C HIS A 192 14.28 7.45 0.28
N ILE A 193 15.21 7.21 -0.65
CA ILE A 193 15.35 5.96 -1.38
C ILE A 193 16.85 5.62 -1.49
N PRO A 194 17.44 4.95 -0.48
CA PRO A 194 18.86 4.66 -0.48
C PRO A 194 19.28 3.60 -1.52
N LYS A 195 18.36 2.73 -1.96
CA LYS A 195 18.64 1.65 -2.93
C LYS A 195 17.47 1.42 -3.88
N ASN A 196 17.78 0.95 -5.07
CA ASN A 196 16.78 0.35 -5.96
C ASN A 196 16.45 -1.08 -5.52
N VAL A 197 15.29 -1.59 -5.92
CA VAL A 197 14.89 -2.99 -5.67
C VAL A 197 15.89 -3.99 -6.26
N ASN A 198 16.51 -3.73 -7.42
CA ASN A 198 17.55 -4.63 -7.96
C ASN A 198 18.75 -4.76 -7.02
N GLU A 199 19.17 -3.67 -6.38
CA GLU A 199 20.31 -3.68 -5.45
C GLU A 199 19.94 -4.48 -4.19
N VAL A 200 18.72 -4.32 -3.67
CA VAL A 200 18.22 -5.13 -2.54
C VAL A 200 18.24 -6.63 -2.89
N LEU A 201 17.83 -6.99 -4.10
CA LEU A 201 17.84 -8.38 -4.58
C LEU A 201 19.28 -8.93 -4.74
N GLU A 202 20.16 -8.18 -5.40
CA GLU A 202 21.54 -8.57 -5.70
C GLU A 202 22.38 -8.75 -4.43
N GLU A 203 22.26 -7.84 -3.46
CA GLU A 203 22.94 -7.93 -2.17
C GLU A 203 22.54 -9.17 -1.37
N ASN A 204 21.38 -9.74 -1.66
CA ASN A 204 20.84 -10.92 -1.00
C ASN A 204 20.83 -12.16 -1.91
N GLY A 205 21.67 -12.16 -2.95
CA GLY A 205 22.02 -13.35 -3.72
C GLY A 205 21.08 -13.68 -4.88
N VAL A 206 20.20 -12.77 -5.29
CA VAL A 206 19.39 -12.92 -6.51
C VAL A 206 20.16 -12.33 -7.69
N ASP A 207 20.49 -13.17 -8.69
CA ASP A 207 21.25 -12.76 -9.87
C ASP A 207 20.39 -12.01 -10.89
N VAL A 208 20.05 -10.76 -10.57
CA VAL A 208 19.23 -9.89 -11.43
C VAL A 208 19.86 -9.70 -12.80
N LYS A 209 21.17 -9.38 -12.87
CA LYS A 209 21.87 -9.18 -14.15
C LYS A 209 21.99 -10.46 -14.97
N GLY A 210 22.10 -11.62 -14.32
CA GLY A 210 22.10 -12.93 -14.98
C GLY A 210 20.74 -13.41 -15.45
N GLY A 211 19.68 -12.62 -15.25
CA GLY A 211 18.33 -12.94 -15.76
C GLY A 211 17.51 -13.82 -14.81
N ALA A 212 17.77 -13.77 -13.50
CA ALA A 212 16.96 -14.50 -12.52
C ALA A 212 15.48 -14.06 -12.48
N ILE A 213 15.18 -12.85 -12.98
CA ILE A 213 13.82 -12.28 -13.05
C ILE A 213 13.37 -12.26 -14.51
N GLU A 214 12.30 -13.00 -14.81
CA GLU A 214 11.79 -13.13 -16.19
C GLU A 214 10.92 -11.93 -16.59
N ALA A 215 10.21 -11.33 -15.64
CA ALA A 215 9.36 -10.19 -15.89
C ALA A 215 9.19 -9.29 -14.66
N VAL A 216 8.94 -8.01 -14.93
CA VAL A 216 8.44 -7.03 -13.97
C VAL A 216 7.01 -6.69 -14.39
N VAL A 217 6.07 -6.85 -13.47
CA VAL A 217 4.69 -6.38 -13.62
C VAL A 217 4.60 -5.02 -12.93
N TRP A 218 4.24 -4.00 -13.68
CA TRP A 218 3.76 -2.75 -13.09
C TRP A 218 2.27 -2.91 -12.79
N SER A 219 1.90 -2.85 -11.51
CA SER A 219 0.50 -2.72 -11.08
C SER A 219 -0.15 -1.57 -11.82
N HIS A 220 0.57 -0.45 -11.95
CA HIS A 220 0.30 0.66 -12.85
C HIS A 220 1.55 1.53 -13.05
N TRP A 221 1.42 2.60 -13.84
CA TRP A 221 2.55 3.36 -14.38
C TRP A 221 3.05 4.52 -13.51
N HIS A 222 2.46 4.77 -12.33
CA HIS A 222 2.92 5.86 -11.47
C HIS A 222 4.35 5.62 -10.97
N PHE A 223 5.06 6.73 -10.75
CA PHE A 223 6.51 6.81 -10.55
C PHE A 223 7.03 5.99 -9.35
N ASP A 224 6.15 5.72 -8.39
CA ASP A 224 6.37 4.99 -7.16
C ASP A 224 6.09 3.49 -7.24
N HIS A 225 5.76 3.00 -8.44
CA HIS A 225 5.60 1.57 -8.75
C HIS A 225 6.59 1.09 -9.80
N THR A 226 7.08 1.99 -10.64
CA THR A 226 7.87 1.64 -11.82
C THR A 226 9.33 1.34 -11.52
N GLY A 227 9.91 1.94 -10.47
CA GLY A 227 11.32 1.80 -10.12
C GLY A 227 12.27 2.17 -11.26
N ASP A 228 13.44 1.52 -11.29
CA ASP A 228 14.39 1.64 -12.39
C ASP A 228 14.52 0.29 -13.13
N VAL A 229 13.57 0.04 -14.03
CA VAL A 229 13.53 -1.18 -14.85
C VAL A 229 14.79 -1.31 -15.73
N SER A 230 15.49 -0.21 -16.04
CA SER A 230 16.73 -0.24 -16.83
C SER A 230 17.87 -1.00 -16.14
N GLN A 231 17.78 -1.21 -14.83
CA GLN A 231 18.72 -2.06 -14.10
C GLN A 231 18.52 -3.56 -14.33
N PHE A 232 17.43 -3.98 -14.97
CA PHE A 232 17.18 -5.36 -15.32
C PHE A 232 17.66 -5.63 -16.76
N PRO A 233 18.20 -6.82 -17.06
CA PRO A 233 18.65 -7.14 -18.41
C PRO A 233 17.50 -7.03 -19.42
N PRO A 234 17.79 -6.81 -20.72
CA PRO A 234 16.76 -6.71 -21.74
C PRO A 234 15.86 -7.96 -21.88
N SER A 235 16.32 -9.11 -21.38
CA SER A 235 15.54 -10.35 -21.31
C SER A 235 14.40 -10.31 -20.27
N THR A 236 14.41 -9.35 -19.34
CA THR A 236 13.33 -9.16 -18.38
C THR A 236 12.20 -8.38 -19.06
N ALA A 237 11.09 -9.06 -19.33
CA ALA A 237 9.91 -8.46 -19.93
C ALA A 237 9.27 -7.43 -18.98
N LEU A 238 8.70 -6.37 -19.55
CA LEU A 238 7.89 -5.41 -18.82
C LEU A 238 6.41 -5.66 -19.12
N ILE A 239 5.64 -5.97 -18.08
CA ILE A 239 4.21 -6.25 -18.17
C ILE A 239 3.44 -5.06 -17.58
N THR A 240 2.46 -4.56 -18.32
CA THR A 240 1.55 -3.49 -17.86
C THR A 240 0.10 -3.91 -18.08
N GLY A 241 -0.85 -3.26 -17.40
CA GLY A 241 -2.25 -3.41 -17.75
C GLY A 241 -2.62 -2.80 -19.12
N PRO A 242 -3.89 -2.96 -19.54
CA PRO A 242 -4.35 -2.52 -20.85
C PRO A 242 -4.32 -0.98 -21.00
N GLY A 243 -3.94 -0.50 -22.20
CA GLY A 243 -4.08 0.90 -22.61
C GLY A 243 -2.90 1.81 -22.28
N VAL A 244 -1.84 1.32 -21.65
CA VAL A 244 -0.65 2.11 -21.30
C VAL A 244 0.08 2.62 -22.55
N ARG A 245 0.24 1.76 -23.56
CA ARG A 245 0.87 2.10 -24.84
C ARG A 245 0.09 3.16 -25.58
N GLU A 246 -1.22 2.98 -25.70
CA GLU A 246 -2.10 3.95 -26.37
C GLU A 246 -2.08 5.31 -25.66
N ALA A 247 -2.07 5.32 -24.32
CA ALA A 247 -2.16 6.54 -23.54
C ALA A 247 -0.84 7.33 -23.45
N PHE A 248 0.31 6.67 -23.38
CA PHE A 248 1.55 7.31 -22.95
C PHE A 248 2.70 7.28 -23.97
N PHE A 249 2.53 6.61 -25.12
CA PHE A 249 3.55 6.59 -26.17
C PHE A 249 3.33 7.69 -27.21
N PRO A 250 4.40 8.28 -27.78
CA PRO A 250 5.80 8.03 -27.44
C PRO A 250 6.16 8.53 -26.03
N THR A 251 7.17 7.91 -25.41
CA THR A 251 7.62 8.19 -24.03
C THR A 251 8.58 9.38 -23.97
N TYR A 252 9.01 9.80 -22.78
CA TYR A 252 10.08 10.81 -22.63
C TYR A 252 11.44 10.19 -23.03
N PRO A 253 12.33 10.90 -23.76
CA PRO A 253 12.28 12.33 -24.11
C PRO A 253 11.54 12.66 -25.42
N GLU A 254 11.08 11.68 -26.19
CA GLU A 254 10.38 11.93 -27.46
C GLU A 254 9.06 12.70 -27.26
N ASN A 255 8.44 12.55 -26.09
CA ASN A 255 7.27 13.30 -25.64
C ASN A 255 7.52 13.88 -24.25
N GLU A 256 7.71 15.21 -24.17
CA GLU A 256 7.93 15.93 -22.90
C GLU A 256 6.77 15.81 -21.90
N LYS A 257 5.57 15.48 -22.37
CA LYS A 257 4.39 15.29 -21.52
C LYS A 257 4.21 13.86 -21.03
N SER A 258 4.98 12.91 -21.56
CA SER A 258 4.86 11.53 -21.12
C SER A 258 5.41 11.39 -19.69
N PRO A 259 4.69 10.70 -18.79
CA PRO A 259 5.21 10.41 -17.46
C PRO A 259 6.20 9.23 -17.47
N LEU A 260 6.37 8.54 -18.61
CA LEU A 260 7.19 7.33 -18.73
C LEU A 260 8.52 7.63 -19.41
N LEU A 261 9.56 6.89 -19.03
CA LEU A 261 10.89 7.01 -19.64
C LEU A 261 11.06 5.97 -20.76
N SER A 262 11.63 6.38 -21.90
CA SER A 262 11.95 5.47 -23.00
C SER A 262 12.97 4.40 -22.60
N SER A 263 13.82 4.70 -21.61
CA SER A 263 14.78 3.74 -21.03
C SER A 263 14.11 2.52 -20.40
N ASP A 264 12.88 2.68 -19.89
CA ASP A 264 12.17 1.58 -19.22
C ASP A 264 11.75 0.51 -20.24
N PHE A 265 11.52 0.90 -21.49
CA PHE A 265 11.07 0.04 -22.59
C PHE A 265 12.18 -0.36 -23.57
N ALA A 266 13.37 0.24 -23.44
CA ALA A 266 14.45 0.08 -24.41
C ALA A 266 14.94 -1.38 -24.49
N ASN A 267 14.90 -1.95 -25.70
CA ASN A 267 15.41 -3.28 -26.04
C ASN A 267 14.77 -4.47 -25.28
N ARG A 268 13.62 -4.27 -24.63
CA ARG A 268 12.89 -5.33 -23.92
C ARG A 268 11.50 -5.54 -24.49
N ASP A 269 10.93 -6.70 -24.22
CA ASP A 269 9.54 -6.97 -24.54
C ASP A 269 8.63 -6.17 -23.61
N HIS A 270 7.69 -5.42 -24.19
CA HIS A 270 6.61 -4.76 -23.48
C HIS A 270 5.29 -5.47 -23.79
N ILE A 271 4.70 -6.09 -22.77
CA ILE A 271 3.51 -6.92 -22.86
C ILE A 271 2.36 -6.21 -22.14
N GLU A 272 1.34 -5.80 -22.88
CA GLU A 272 0.09 -5.32 -22.28
C GLU A 272 -0.86 -6.49 -21.99
N LEU A 273 -1.47 -6.48 -20.81
CA LEU A 273 -2.45 -7.49 -20.43
C LEU A 273 -3.75 -7.33 -21.21
N ASP A 274 -4.08 -8.35 -22.00
CA ASP A 274 -5.38 -8.47 -22.67
C ASP A 274 -6.37 -9.27 -21.81
N PHE A 275 -7.19 -8.57 -21.03
CA PHE A 275 -8.27 -9.17 -20.25
C PHE A 275 -9.50 -9.54 -21.07
N ASP A 276 -9.69 -9.01 -22.28
CA ASP A 276 -10.85 -9.34 -23.11
C ASP A 276 -10.64 -10.65 -23.87
N GLY A 277 -9.43 -10.89 -24.37
CA GLY A 277 -9.08 -12.12 -25.09
C GLY A 277 -8.57 -13.25 -24.21
N ARG A 278 -7.91 -12.96 -23.07
CA ARG A 278 -7.28 -14.01 -22.23
C ARG A 278 -8.01 -14.33 -20.93
N SER A 279 -8.81 -13.42 -20.39
CA SER A 279 -9.58 -13.74 -19.17
C SER A 279 -10.68 -14.74 -19.50
N ARG A 280 -10.75 -15.81 -18.69
CA ARG A 280 -11.78 -16.86 -18.84
C ARG A 280 -12.71 -16.95 -17.64
N PHE A 281 -12.40 -16.23 -16.57
CA PHE A 281 -13.10 -16.30 -15.31
C PHE A 281 -12.91 -15.00 -14.51
N ARG A 282 -13.66 -14.89 -13.41
CA ARG A 282 -13.51 -13.81 -12.44
C ARG A 282 -13.19 -14.39 -11.07
N ILE A 283 -12.36 -13.69 -10.31
CA ILE A 283 -12.13 -13.98 -8.89
C ILE A 283 -12.58 -12.74 -8.10
N GLY A 284 -13.45 -12.91 -7.11
CA GLY A 284 -13.99 -11.81 -6.32
C GLY A 284 -14.69 -10.72 -7.16
N GLY A 285 -15.21 -11.08 -8.33
CA GLY A 285 -15.82 -10.17 -9.29
C GLY A 285 -14.86 -9.49 -10.28
N LEU A 286 -13.54 -9.59 -10.11
CA LEU A 286 -12.52 -9.01 -11.00
C LEU A 286 -12.14 -9.99 -12.12
N ARG A 287 -11.91 -9.49 -13.35
CA ARG A 287 -11.39 -10.33 -14.46
C ARG A 287 -10.00 -10.82 -14.09
N ALA A 288 -9.69 -12.09 -14.37
CA ALA A 288 -8.45 -12.70 -13.92
C ALA A 288 -7.70 -13.39 -15.08
N ILE A 289 -6.37 -13.22 -15.08
CA ILE A 289 -5.43 -13.95 -15.94
C ILE A 289 -4.53 -14.77 -15.02
N ASP A 290 -4.51 -16.09 -15.21
CA ASP A 290 -3.54 -16.98 -14.56
C ASP A 290 -2.18 -16.84 -15.28
N HIS A 291 -1.21 -16.20 -14.62
CA HIS A 291 0.06 -15.84 -15.23
C HIS A 291 0.95 -17.07 -15.47
N PHE A 292 0.99 -18.00 -14.51
CA PHE A 292 1.81 -19.21 -14.60
C PHE A 292 1.07 -20.38 -15.24
N GLY A 293 -0.27 -20.33 -15.28
CA GLY A 293 -1.12 -21.37 -15.87
C GLY A 293 -1.36 -22.58 -14.97
N ASP A 294 -0.89 -22.52 -13.71
CA ASP A 294 -1.06 -23.56 -12.70
C ASP A 294 -1.97 -23.14 -11.54
N GLY A 295 -2.54 -21.93 -11.61
CA GLY A 295 -3.43 -21.35 -10.62
C GLY A 295 -2.74 -20.83 -9.35
N SER A 296 -1.42 -20.61 -9.39
CA SER A 296 -0.62 -20.10 -8.28
C SER A 296 -0.52 -18.56 -8.23
N PHE A 297 -0.62 -17.88 -9.36
CA PHE A 297 -0.57 -16.41 -9.42
C PHE A 297 -1.49 -15.85 -10.50
N TYR A 298 -2.38 -14.96 -10.09
CA TYR A 298 -3.34 -14.29 -10.97
C TYR A 298 -3.05 -12.79 -11.03
N LEU A 299 -3.18 -12.23 -12.23
CA LEU A 299 -3.29 -10.79 -12.45
C LEU A 299 -4.77 -10.44 -12.56
N LEU A 300 -5.21 -9.46 -11.78
CA LEU A 300 -6.61 -9.05 -11.66
C LEU A 300 -6.77 -7.64 -12.26
N ASP A 301 -7.79 -7.48 -13.08
CA ASP A 301 -8.16 -6.19 -13.67
C ASP A 301 -8.87 -5.32 -12.63
N ALA A 302 -8.22 -4.22 -12.21
CA ALA A 302 -8.69 -3.32 -11.16
C ALA A 302 -8.65 -1.86 -11.63
N PRO A 303 -9.41 -1.49 -12.68
CA PRO A 303 -9.31 -0.17 -13.29
C PRO A 303 -9.76 0.95 -12.34
N GLY A 304 -9.34 2.17 -12.65
CA GLY A 304 -9.88 3.39 -12.05
C GLY A 304 -8.82 4.31 -11.47
N HIS A 305 -7.92 3.80 -10.62
CA HIS A 305 -6.82 4.62 -10.11
C HIS A 305 -5.94 5.16 -11.24
N ALA A 306 -5.51 4.27 -12.12
CA ALA A 306 -4.70 4.60 -13.28
C ALA A 306 -5.12 3.76 -14.49
N ILE A 307 -4.80 4.25 -15.69
CA ILE A 307 -4.91 3.47 -16.93
C ILE A 307 -4.07 2.19 -16.78
N GLY A 308 -4.71 1.04 -16.99
CA GLY A 308 -4.06 -0.26 -16.86
C GLY A 308 -3.75 -0.67 -15.42
N HIS A 309 -4.43 -0.12 -14.41
CA HIS A 309 -4.25 -0.57 -13.03
C HIS A 309 -4.68 -2.03 -12.85
N THR A 310 -3.82 -2.81 -12.21
CA THR A 310 -4.01 -4.23 -11.94
C THR A 310 -3.55 -4.60 -10.54
N CYS A 311 -4.17 -5.63 -9.97
CA CYS A 311 -3.78 -6.24 -8.71
C CYS A 311 -3.19 -7.63 -8.93
N GLY A 312 -2.35 -8.08 -8.01
CA GLY A 312 -1.88 -9.47 -7.94
C GLY A 312 -2.71 -10.29 -6.95
N LEU A 313 -2.95 -11.56 -7.25
CA LEU A 313 -3.48 -12.52 -6.29
C LEU A 313 -2.63 -13.79 -6.33
N ALA A 314 -1.86 -14.03 -5.28
CA ALA A 314 -0.94 -15.14 -5.15
C ALA A 314 -1.50 -16.19 -4.19
N ARG A 315 -1.59 -17.45 -4.60
CA ARG A 315 -1.89 -18.57 -3.73
C ARG A 315 -0.61 -19.01 -3.04
N VAL A 316 -0.54 -18.93 -1.72
CA VAL A 316 0.69 -19.23 -0.95
C VAL A 316 0.63 -20.55 -0.17
N THR A 317 -0.57 -21.11 -0.02
CA THR A 317 -0.80 -22.50 0.43
C THR A 317 -1.84 -23.15 -0.49
N SER A 318 -1.73 -24.47 -0.70
CA SER A 318 -2.63 -25.20 -1.58
C SER A 318 -3.06 -26.53 -0.99
N THR A 319 -4.38 -26.75 -0.95
CA THR A 319 -4.99 -28.04 -0.65
C THR A 319 -4.57 -29.15 -1.62
N ARG A 320 -4.19 -28.80 -2.86
CA ARG A 320 -3.65 -29.76 -3.83
C ARG A 320 -2.23 -30.22 -3.50
N GLU A 321 -1.52 -29.45 -2.68
CA GLU A 321 -0.14 -29.70 -2.26
C GLU A 321 -0.07 -30.19 -0.81
N GLY A 322 -1.23 -30.48 -0.21
CA GLY A 322 -1.33 -31.05 1.14
C GLY A 322 -1.43 -30.04 2.27
N ASP A 323 -1.50 -28.74 1.98
CA ASP A 323 -1.84 -27.73 2.99
C ASP A 323 -3.33 -27.88 3.41
N PRO A 324 -3.70 -27.51 4.65
CA PRO A 324 -5.06 -27.72 5.17
C PRO A 324 -6.12 -26.85 4.49
N GLU A 325 -5.71 -25.72 3.93
CA GLU A 325 -6.57 -24.78 3.21
C GLU A 325 -5.78 -24.07 2.13
N ASP A 326 -6.50 -23.43 1.21
CA ASP A 326 -5.93 -22.50 0.25
C ASP A 326 -5.86 -21.11 0.90
N THR A 327 -4.68 -20.50 1.00
CA THR A 327 -4.53 -19.10 1.43
C THR A 327 -3.88 -18.24 0.36
N PHE A 328 -4.20 -16.95 0.39
CA PHE A 328 -3.79 -16.00 -0.64
C PHE A 328 -3.21 -14.71 -0.07
N ILE A 329 -2.40 -14.05 -0.91
CA ILE A 329 -1.98 -12.66 -0.75
C ILE A 329 -2.57 -11.87 -1.91
N PHE A 330 -3.28 -10.79 -1.60
CA PHE A 330 -3.77 -9.83 -2.57
C PHE A 330 -2.85 -8.60 -2.57
N MET A 331 -2.19 -8.34 -3.69
CA MET A 331 -1.27 -7.22 -3.93
C MET A 331 -2.07 -6.11 -4.60
N GLY A 332 -2.53 -5.14 -3.81
CA GLY A 332 -3.53 -4.17 -4.23
C GLY A 332 -3.01 -2.97 -5.00
N GLY A 333 -1.70 -2.76 -5.08
CA GLY A 333 -1.11 -1.52 -5.59
C GLY A 333 -1.79 -0.31 -4.94
N ASP A 334 -2.19 0.64 -5.78
CA ASP A 334 -2.95 1.84 -5.40
C ASP A 334 -4.46 1.71 -5.60
N THR A 335 -5.01 0.51 -5.41
CA THR A 335 -6.47 0.43 -5.22
C THR A 335 -6.87 1.30 -4.02
N ALA A 336 -5.99 1.41 -3.02
CA ALA A 336 -6.00 2.40 -1.96
C ALA A 336 -4.56 2.76 -1.56
N HIS A 337 -4.37 3.93 -0.96
CA HIS A 337 -3.12 4.48 -0.45
C HIS A 337 -3.00 4.33 1.07
N HIS A 338 -4.13 4.22 1.78
CA HIS A 338 -4.19 4.07 3.23
C HIS A 338 -5.31 3.12 3.67
N GLY A 339 -5.10 2.39 4.77
CA GLY A 339 -6.07 1.42 5.31
C GLY A 339 -7.47 2.01 5.52
N GLY A 340 -7.55 3.29 5.88
CA GLY A 340 -8.80 4.01 6.07
C GLY A 340 -9.65 4.22 4.81
N GLU A 341 -9.12 4.06 3.59
CA GLU A 341 -9.90 4.19 2.34
C GLU A 341 -10.76 2.95 2.05
N PHE A 342 -10.45 1.81 2.70
CA PHE A 342 -11.21 0.57 2.50
C PHE A 342 -11.57 -0.15 3.80
N ARG A 343 -11.26 0.41 4.97
CA ARG A 343 -11.63 -0.13 6.29
C ARG A 343 -12.17 0.96 7.22
N PRO A 344 -13.13 0.64 8.12
CA PRO A 344 -13.86 -0.63 8.22
C PRO A 344 -14.89 -0.81 7.09
N THR A 345 -15.56 -1.96 7.05
CA THR A 345 -16.65 -2.24 6.09
C THR A 345 -17.80 -2.98 6.76
N GLU A 346 -18.91 -3.17 6.06
CA GLU A 346 -20.02 -4.02 6.54
C GLU A 346 -19.66 -5.50 6.67
N TYR A 347 -18.64 -5.96 5.93
CA TYR A 347 -18.12 -7.33 6.02
C TYR A 347 -17.06 -7.48 7.11
N LEU A 348 -16.38 -6.38 7.41
CA LEU A 348 -15.31 -6.29 8.38
C LEU A 348 -15.44 -5.01 9.22
N PRO A 349 -16.43 -4.97 10.13
CA PRO A 349 -16.61 -3.86 11.05
C PRO A 349 -15.40 -3.60 11.95
N LEU A 350 -15.35 -2.42 12.54
CA LEU A 350 -14.36 -2.06 13.55
C LEU A 350 -14.46 -3.03 14.75
N PRO A 351 -13.33 -3.58 15.24
CA PRO A 351 -13.34 -4.52 16.35
C PRO A 351 -13.59 -3.78 17.67
N ALA A 352 -14.19 -4.45 18.64
CA ALA A 352 -14.41 -3.93 19.98
C ALA A 352 -13.08 -3.75 20.75
N GLU A 353 -12.11 -4.60 20.46
CA GLU A 353 -10.76 -4.59 21.00
C GLU A 353 -9.75 -4.72 19.85
N ILE A 354 -8.78 -3.81 19.79
CA ILE A 354 -7.75 -3.77 18.75
C ILE A 354 -6.43 -4.22 19.35
N SER A 355 -5.83 -5.25 18.75
CA SER A 355 -4.49 -5.74 19.09
C SER A 355 -3.72 -6.08 17.81
N PRO A 356 -2.47 -5.60 17.63
CA PRO A 356 -1.71 -4.71 18.51
C PRO A 356 -2.39 -3.35 18.73
N SER A 357 -2.21 -2.76 19.92
CA SER A 357 -2.84 -1.48 20.26
C SER A 357 -2.32 -0.34 19.35
N PRO A 358 -3.18 0.38 18.63
CA PRO A 358 -2.79 1.58 17.89
C PRO A 358 -2.43 2.78 18.79
N HIS A 359 -2.79 2.76 20.08
CA HIS A 359 -2.57 3.84 21.02
C HIS A 359 -1.74 3.37 22.22
N VAL A 360 -0.52 2.90 21.93
CA VAL A 360 0.38 2.26 22.91
C VAL A 360 0.72 3.11 24.13
N SER A 361 0.71 4.44 24.01
CA SER A 361 0.99 5.38 25.11
C SER A 361 -0.07 5.34 26.21
N LYS A 362 -1.32 5.01 25.89
CA LYS A 362 -2.45 4.93 26.83
C LYS A 362 -2.91 3.50 27.06
N TYR A 363 -2.82 2.65 26.05
CA TYR A 363 -3.26 1.26 26.07
C TYR A 363 -2.11 0.36 25.60
N ALA A 364 -1.36 -0.22 26.53
CA ALA A 364 -0.10 -0.90 26.21
C ALA A 364 -0.22 -2.12 25.28
N SER A 365 -1.35 -2.85 25.34
CA SER A 365 -1.53 -4.12 24.61
C SER A 365 -2.79 -4.16 23.75
N VAL A 366 -3.94 -3.79 24.33
CA VAL A 366 -5.26 -3.83 23.69
C VAL A 366 -5.93 -2.47 23.81
N CYS A 367 -6.39 -1.91 22.69
CA CYS A 367 -7.08 -0.62 22.64
C CYS A 367 -8.59 -0.82 22.41
N PRO A 368 -9.47 -0.11 23.16
CA PRO A 368 -10.90 -0.16 22.90
C PRO A 368 -11.26 0.47 21.55
N GLY A 369 -11.93 -0.28 20.66
CA GLY A 369 -12.23 0.18 19.31
C GLY A 369 -13.27 1.30 19.25
N HIS A 370 -14.14 1.43 20.25
CA HIS A 370 -15.15 2.50 20.30
C HIS A 370 -14.52 3.91 20.30
N LEU A 371 -13.25 4.05 20.71
CA LEU A 371 -12.50 5.30 20.62
C LEU A 371 -12.34 5.75 19.16
N PHE A 372 -12.06 4.80 18.26
CA PHE A 372 -11.89 5.07 16.84
C PHE A 372 -13.24 5.20 16.12
N GLU A 373 -14.30 4.53 16.59
CA GLU A 373 -15.65 4.82 16.10
C GLU A 373 -16.09 6.24 16.48
N ALA A 374 -15.75 6.70 17.68
CA ALA A 374 -16.10 8.04 18.17
C ALA A 374 -15.48 9.15 17.32
N ILE A 375 -14.33 8.93 16.66
CA ILE A 375 -13.71 9.90 15.75
C ILE A 375 -14.06 9.67 14.27
N HIS A 376 -14.72 8.56 13.93
CA HIS A 376 -15.11 8.24 12.56
C HIS A 376 -15.92 9.40 11.93
N PRO A 377 -15.59 9.88 10.71
CA PRO A 377 -16.26 11.03 10.09
C PRO A 377 -17.78 10.88 9.98
N ARG A 378 -18.24 9.65 9.75
CA ARG A 378 -19.67 9.29 9.63
C ARG A 378 -20.29 8.67 10.89
N LYS A 379 -19.52 8.55 12.00
CA LYS A 379 -19.92 7.84 13.24
C LYS A 379 -20.46 6.42 12.99
N LYS A 380 -19.77 5.66 12.13
CA LYS A 380 -20.18 4.31 11.71
C LYS A 380 -18.94 3.42 11.61
N GLY A 381 -18.79 2.47 12.50
CA GLY A 381 -17.72 1.45 12.45
C GLY A 381 -17.90 0.38 11.35
N VAL A 382 -18.61 0.69 10.26
CA VAL A 382 -18.92 -0.22 9.14
C VAL A 382 -18.73 0.42 7.76
N ASP A 383 -18.28 1.68 7.71
CA ASP A 383 -17.95 2.39 6.48
C ASP A 383 -16.46 2.79 6.55
N PRO A 384 -15.73 2.92 5.42
CA PRO A 384 -14.36 3.40 5.46
C PRO A 384 -14.23 4.82 6.05
N TYR A 385 -13.10 5.10 6.69
CA TYR A 385 -12.77 6.43 7.24
C TYR A 385 -12.62 7.48 6.15
N TYR A 386 -12.07 7.09 5.00
CA TYR A 386 -11.77 7.96 3.87
C TYR A 386 -12.52 7.53 2.60
N ASP A 387 -12.83 8.52 1.78
CA ASP A 387 -13.12 8.38 0.37
C ASP A 387 -11.84 8.66 -0.45
N LEU A 388 -11.74 8.00 -1.59
CA LEU A 388 -10.72 8.31 -2.60
C LEU A 388 -10.86 9.77 -3.08
N SER A 389 -9.74 10.47 -3.22
CA SER A 389 -9.65 11.81 -3.77
C SER A 389 -9.91 11.84 -5.28
N THR A 390 -10.48 12.94 -5.78
CA THR A 390 -10.60 13.23 -7.22
C THR A 390 -9.28 13.63 -7.87
N HIS A 391 -8.23 13.90 -7.09
CA HIS A 391 -6.98 14.47 -7.62
C HIS A 391 -6.06 13.44 -8.27
N VAL A 392 -6.09 12.18 -7.81
CA VAL A 392 -5.15 11.14 -8.25
C VAL A 392 -5.79 10.03 -9.10
N ALA A 393 -7.09 9.79 -8.94
CA ALA A 393 -7.79 8.75 -9.69
C ALA A 393 -8.06 9.18 -11.15
N HIS A 394 -7.66 8.34 -12.11
CA HIS A 394 -7.98 8.50 -13.53
C HIS A 394 -9.49 8.45 -13.81
N ASP A 395 -10.19 7.48 -13.19
CA ASP A 395 -11.64 7.36 -13.15
C ASP A 395 -12.07 7.01 -11.73
N LEU A 396 -12.60 8.02 -11.01
CA LEU A 396 -13.00 7.87 -9.62
C LEU A 396 -14.11 6.83 -9.41
N GLN A 397 -15.03 6.67 -10.36
CA GLN A 397 -16.15 5.74 -10.19
C GLN A 397 -15.68 4.30 -10.37
N GLU A 398 -14.83 4.03 -11.37
CA GLU A 398 -14.21 2.71 -11.50
C GLU A 398 -13.27 2.43 -10.32
N ALA A 399 -12.52 3.42 -9.83
CA ALA A 399 -11.61 3.25 -8.70
C ALA A 399 -12.38 2.83 -7.44
N LYS A 400 -13.53 3.47 -7.18
CA LYS A 400 -14.43 3.09 -6.08
C LYS A 400 -14.95 1.65 -6.23
N ARG A 401 -15.31 1.22 -7.44
CA ARG A 401 -15.72 -0.17 -7.67
C ARG A 401 -14.57 -1.15 -7.44
N SER A 402 -13.35 -0.79 -7.82
CA SER A 402 -12.16 -1.61 -7.55
C SER A 402 -11.88 -1.72 -6.04
N VAL A 403 -12.05 -0.62 -5.28
CA VAL A 403 -12.02 -0.64 -3.81
C VAL A 403 -13.12 -1.54 -3.23
N GLU A 404 -14.38 -1.41 -3.67
CA GLU A 404 -15.48 -2.27 -3.22
C GLU A 404 -15.19 -3.75 -3.47
N ARG A 405 -14.55 -4.08 -4.60
CA ARG A 405 -14.12 -5.46 -4.87
C ARG A 405 -12.99 -5.89 -3.94
N MET A 406 -11.97 -5.05 -3.73
CA MET A 406 -10.89 -5.31 -2.78
C MET A 406 -11.41 -5.53 -1.35
N GLN A 407 -12.46 -4.83 -0.93
CA GLN A 407 -13.10 -5.04 0.38
C GLN A 407 -13.65 -6.46 0.57
N VAL A 408 -14.13 -7.11 -0.50
CA VAL A 408 -14.56 -8.52 -0.46
C VAL A 408 -13.36 -9.43 -0.20
N PHE A 409 -12.22 -9.17 -0.85
CA PHE A 409 -10.97 -9.90 -0.57
C PHE A 409 -10.49 -9.67 0.86
N ASP A 410 -10.49 -8.41 1.32
CA ASP A 410 -10.02 -8.05 2.67
C ASP A 410 -10.84 -8.69 3.79
N ALA A 411 -12.14 -8.88 3.56
CA ALA A 411 -13.03 -9.55 4.50
C ALA A 411 -13.00 -11.08 4.40
N THR A 412 -12.30 -11.66 3.42
CA THR A 412 -12.20 -13.11 3.25
C THR A 412 -11.08 -13.67 4.13
N ASP A 413 -11.43 -14.57 5.06
CA ASP A 413 -10.52 -15.11 6.09
C ASP A 413 -9.24 -15.79 5.56
N ASN A 414 -9.24 -16.32 4.34
CA ASN A 414 -8.08 -16.94 3.73
C ASN A 414 -7.32 -16.02 2.76
N VAL A 415 -7.53 -14.69 2.84
CA VAL A 415 -6.80 -13.69 2.04
C VAL A 415 -6.20 -12.62 2.95
N LEU A 416 -4.93 -12.30 2.72
CA LEU A 416 -4.26 -11.13 3.27
C LEU A 416 -4.14 -10.07 2.17
N VAL A 417 -4.82 -8.92 2.35
CA VAL A 417 -4.72 -7.76 1.45
C VAL A 417 -3.57 -6.85 1.89
N ILE A 418 -2.69 -6.52 0.94
CA ILE A 418 -1.57 -5.60 1.10
C ILE A 418 -1.64 -4.56 -0.02
N ILE A 419 -1.75 -3.28 0.35
CA ILE A 419 -1.61 -2.15 -0.58
C ILE A 419 -0.15 -1.65 -0.59
N ALA A 420 0.27 -0.96 -1.65
CA ALA A 420 1.68 -0.60 -1.86
C ALA A 420 2.25 0.31 -0.76
N HIS A 421 1.40 1.15 -0.20
CA HIS A 421 1.77 2.23 0.73
C HIS A 421 1.39 1.94 2.19
N ASP A 422 1.14 0.68 2.55
CA ASP A 422 0.86 0.32 3.95
C ASP A 422 2.17 0.15 4.74
N PRO A 423 2.56 1.08 5.63
CA PRO A 423 3.78 0.93 6.42
C PRO A 423 3.67 -0.20 7.45
N THR A 424 2.46 -0.68 7.77
CA THR A 424 2.24 -1.67 8.83
C THR A 424 2.71 -3.06 8.42
N VAL A 425 2.76 -3.36 7.12
CA VAL A 425 3.31 -4.65 6.64
C VAL A 425 4.83 -4.74 6.86
N LEU A 426 5.49 -3.59 6.99
CA LEU A 426 6.90 -3.46 7.35
C LEU A 426 7.09 -3.17 8.86
N ASP A 427 6.08 -3.42 9.69
CA ASP A 427 6.21 -3.33 11.14
C ASP A 427 6.52 -4.72 11.71
N LYS A 428 7.42 -4.80 12.69
CA LYS A 428 7.73 -6.07 13.37
C LYS A 428 6.51 -6.65 14.08
N ALA A 429 5.60 -5.80 14.55
CA ALA A 429 4.35 -6.23 15.18
C ALA A 429 3.36 -6.90 14.21
N SER A 430 3.58 -6.77 12.89
CA SER A 430 2.76 -7.49 11.90
C SER A 430 2.88 -9.00 12.01
N GLY A 431 4.04 -9.52 12.42
CA GLY A 431 4.36 -10.95 12.35
C GLY A 431 4.63 -11.46 10.93
N LEU A 432 4.72 -10.57 9.93
CA LEU A 432 5.13 -10.93 8.57
C LEU A 432 6.64 -11.09 8.48
N GLU A 433 7.07 -12.09 7.71
CA GLU A 433 8.47 -12.24 7.28
C GLU A 433 8.65 -11.65 5.89
N TRP A 434 9.76 -10.95 5.67
CA TRP A 434 10.04 -10.26 4.41
C TRP A 434 11.33 -10.77 3.80
N PHE A 435 11.56 -10.43 2.55
CA PHE A 435 12.83 -10.69 1.87
C PHE A 435 14.00 -10.07 2.65
N PRO A 436 15.14 -10.77 2.82
CA PRO A 436 15.46 -12.12 2.34
C PRO A 436 15.12 -13.24 3.35
N HIS A 437 14.55 -12.90 4.50
CA HIS A 437 14.51 -13.78 5.68
C HIS A 437 13.34 -14.76 5.69
N GLY A 438 12.28 -14.51 4.91
CA GLY A 438 11.16 -15.44 4.84
C GLY A 438 10.17 -15.11 3.73
N THR A 439 9.13 -15.94 3.66
CA THR A 439 8.02 -15.80 2.72
C THR A 439 6.75 -15.54 3.49
N VAL A 440 5.75 -14.97 2.83
CA VAL A 440 4.44 -14.75 3.46
C VAL A 440 3.59 -16.02 3.56
N LYS A 441 4.09 -17.22 3.23
CA LYS A 441 3.33 -18.48 3.29
C LYS A 441 2.57 -18.69 4.61
N ASN A 442 3.20 -18.34 5.73
CA ASN A 442 2.68 -18.62 7.08
C ASN A 442 1.87 -17.45 7.68
N TRP A 443 1.50 -16.43 6.89
CA TRP A 443 0.83 -15.21 7.38
C TRP A 443 -0.39 -15.52 8.26
N LYS A 444 -1.19 -16.52 7.90
CA LYS A 444 -2.42 -16.87 8.61
C LYS A 444 -2.13 -17.52 9.96
N ALA A 445 -1.17 -18.44 10.02
CA ALA A 445 -0.71 -19.07 11.25
C ALA A 445 -0.06 -18.05 12.21
N ALA A 446 0.58 -17.01 11.67
CA ALA A 446 1.17 -15.91 12.43
C ALA A 446 0.14 -14.85 12.87
N ASN A 447 -1.16 -15.03 12.56
CA ASN A 447 -2.22 -14.04 12.78
C ASN A 447 -1.93 -12.67 12.15
N ALA A 448 -1.12 -12.65 11.08
CA ALA A 448 -0.57 -11.42 10.54
C ALA A 448 -1.63 -10.52 9.92
N ALA A 449 -2.67 -11.10 9.31
CA ALA A 449 -3.77 -10.31 8.74
C ALA A 449 -4.49 -9.48 9.79
N GLU A 450 -4.78 -10.06 10.96
CA GLU A 450 -5.46 -9.31 12.02
C GLU A 450 -4.55 -8.21 12.59
N ASN A 451 -3.24 -8.49 12.72
CA ASN A 451 -2.28 -7.51 13.20
C ASN A 451 -2.21 -6.29 12.26
N VAL A 452 -2.02 -6.49 10.95
CA VAL A 452 -1.84 -5.36 10.01
C VAL A 452 -3.13 -4.59 9.75
N ARG A 453 -4.28 -5.28 9.74
CA ARG A 453 -5.58 -4.75 9.30
C ARG A 453 -5.99 -3.46 10.01
N TRP A 454 -5.71 -3.36 11.31
CA TRP A 454 -6.13 -2.24 12.16
C TRP A 454 -5.00 -1.34 12.65
N MET A 455 -3.74 -1.67 12.35
CA MET A 455 -2.60 -0.88 12.81
C MET A 455 -2.55 0.54 12.23
N PHE A 456 -3.18 0.79 11.06
CA PHE A 456 -3.30 2.13 10.48
C PHE A 456 -4.03 3.12 11.40
N LEU A 457 -4.86 2.63 12.33
CA LEU A 457 -5.55 3.48 13.31
C LEU A 457 -4.59 4.27 14.20
N ARG A 458 -3.31 3.89 14.28
CA ARG A 458 -2.27 4.66 14.97
C ARG A 458 -2.14 6.08 14.43
N ASP A 459 -2.44 6.28 13.15
CA ASP A 459 -2.38 7.59 12.50
C ASP A 459 -3.52 8.51 12.96
N PHE A 460 -4.54 7.97 13.65
CA PHE A 460 -5.69 8.71 14.18
C PHE A 460 -5.63 8.96 15.70
N VAL A 461 -4.53 8.60 16.37
CA VAL A 461 -4.40 8.78 17.83
C VAL A 461 -4.59 10.24 18.23
N ALA A 462 -4.04 11.20 17.48
CA ALA A 462 -4.23 12.62 17.74
C ALA A 462 -5.71 13.04 17.70
N ALA A 463 -6.51 12.48 16.79
CA ALA A 463 -7.95 12.73 16.73
C ALA A 463 -8.67 12.18 17.98
N VAL A 464 -8.28 10.98 18.44
CA VAL A 464 -8.82 10.36 19.66
C VAL A 464 -8.50 11.21 20.90
N GLU A 465 -7.27 11.69 21.02
CA GLU A 465 -6.84 12.55 22.12
C GLU A 465 -7.57 13.89 22.11
N ASN A 466 -7.81 14.48 20.93
CA ASN A 466 -8.52 15.74 20.79
C ASN A 466 -10.01 15.67 21.19
N VAL A 467 -10.69 14.53 21.00
CA VAL A 467 -12.09 14.36 21.44
C VAL A 467 -12.17 14.02 22.94
N ALA A 468 -11.10 13.49 23.53
CA ALA A 468 -11.04 13.14 24.94
C ALA A 468 -10.64 14.32 25.86
N ALA A 469 -10.07 15.38 25.28
CA ALA A 469 -9.74 16.65 25.95
C ALA A 469 -10.98 17.57 26.02
#